data_AF-A0A7X1AQY3-F1
#
_entry.id   AF-A0A7X1AQY3-F1
#
_cell.length_a   1.000
_cell.length_b   1.000
_cell.length_c   1.000
_cell.angle_alpha   90.00
_cell.angle_beta   90.00
_cell.angle_gamma   90.00
#
_symmetry.space_group_name_H-M   'P 1'
#
loop_
_entity.id
_entity.type
_entity.pdbx_description
1 polymer ?
#
loop_
_entity_poly.entity_id
_entity_poly.type
_entity_poly.pdbx_seq_one_letter_code
_entity_poly.pdbx_strand_id
1 'polypeptide(L)'
;MPETSLPGVAHAAPRKRAHGLFKSRGGTWVTGLSVLVSLLALLPIAFVIGVSWQIGWAQIEALVWRPRVGELLTNTVLLVVLTLPLCIVLGVALAWLTERTDLPGRRFWSLLAVAPLAVPAFVHSYAWVSLVPSIHGLPAGVLVSVIAYFPFLYLPVAATLRRLDPAIEDVAESLGLKPWAVFFRVVLPQLRLAICGGALLVGLHLLAEYGLYAMIRFDTFTTAIFDQFKSTFNGPAANMLAAVLALCCLAMLTAESAARGHARYARVGSGSAREQRIVVLGTGTTLLSLGLQMATCALALGVPLITLGKWLIAGGREVWQLGELLPALEQTVLLGIAGAVLTTCAAVPIAWLSIRAPGRLQRILEGCNYITSSLPGIVVALALVTVTIHFARPIYQTTITVLLAYLLMFLPRALVSLRAGIAQAPVELENMARSLGRSPGRALWLITMRLAAPSAAAGAALVFLAITNELTATLLLAPNGTRTLATGFWAMTSEIDYAAAAPYALIMILLSLPLTGLLYHQSKRTAGR
;
A
#
# COMPACT_ATOMS: atom_id res chain seq x y z
N MET A 1 36.78 -33.16 57.97
CA MET A 1 37.51 -32.91 56.70
C MET A 1 36.65 -32.03 55.82
N PRO A 2 37.24 -31.06 55.11
CA PRO A 2 36.69 -29.72 54.98
C PRO A 2 35.62 -29.59 53.90
N GLU A 3 34.63 -28.76 54.23
CA GLU A 3 33.69 -28.12 53.32
C GLU A 3 34.46 -27.21 52.34
N THR A 4 34.33 -27.48 51.05
CA THR A 4 34.65 -26.51 49.99
C THR A 4 33.34 -26.11 49.30
N SER A 5 32.65 -25.17 49.92
CA SER A 5 31.55 -24.43 49.31
C SER A 5 32.09 -23.60 48.14
N LEU A 6 31.71 -23.97 46.92
CA LEU A 6 31.92 -23.13 45.74
C LEU A 6 31.14 -21.81 45.92
N PRO A 7 31.76 -20.64 45.64
CA PRO A 7 31.14 -19.34 45.87
C PRO A 7 29.93 -19.14 44.95
N GLY A 8 28.86 -18.62 45.54
CA GLY A 8 27.56 -18.43 44.92
C GLY A 8 27.63 -17.72 43.57
N VAL A 9 27.04 -18.37 42.56
CA VAL A 9 26.58 -17.69 41.36
C VAL A 9 25.52 -16.70 41.82
N ALA A 10 25.92 -15.43 41.95
CA ALA A 10 24.99 -14.34 42.20
C ALA A 10 23.90 -14.41 41.13
N HIS A 11 22.68 -14.78 41.54
CA HIS A 11 21.50 -14.60 40.73
C HIS A 11 21.43 -13.11 40.37
N ALA A 12 21.79 -12.78 39.13
CA ALA A 12 21.65 -11.44 38.61
C ALA A 12 20.17 -11.09 38.68
N ALA A 13 19.78 -10.32 39.69
CA ALA A 13 18.46 -9.76 39.81
C ALA A 13 18.10 -9.10 38.47
N PRO A 14 16.88 -9.26 37.97
CA PRO A 14 16.48 -8.63 36.71
C PRO A 14 16.71 -7.13 36.89
N ARG A 15 17.69 -6.58 36.17
CA ARG A 15 17.97 -5.15 36.13
C ARG A 15 16.64 -4.45 35.87
N LYS A 16 16.07 -3.83 36.91
CA LYS A 16 14.95 -2.92 36.77
C LYS A 16 15.35 -1.94 35.68
N ARG A 17 14.72 -2.03 34.51
CA ARG A 17 14.88 -1.06 33.42
C ARG A 17 14.77 0.31 34.06
N ALA A 18 15.85 1.07 34.06
CA ALA A 18 15.92 2.41 34.62
C ALA A 18 14.83 3.27 33.96
N HIS A 19 13.66 3.31 34.59
CA HIS A 19 12.47 4.06 34.14
C HIS A 19 12.55 5.53 34.55
N GLY A 20 13.75 6.06 34.85
CA GLY A 20 13.86 7.19 35.78
C GLY A 20 14.84 8.30 35.42
N LEU A 21 15.45 8.35 34.24
CA LEU A 21 16.35 9.45 33.89
C LEU A 21 15.97 10.00 32.51
N PHE A 22 15.47 11.23 32.49
CA PHE A 22 14.97 12.01 31.33
C PHE A 22 13.50 11.82 30.91
N LYS A 23 12.60 12.28 31.79
CA LYS A 23 11.30 12.86 31.37
C LYS A 23 11.58 14.20 30.66
N SER A 24 12.16 14.14 29.46
CA SER A 24 12.66 15.30 28.72
C SER A 24 11.51 16.07 28.06
N ARG A 25 11.47 17.39 28.29
CA ARG A 25 10.61 18.39 27.59
C ARG A 25 10.69 18.32 26.05
N GLY A 26 11.64 17.58 25.48
CA GLY A 26 11.71 17.31 24.05
C GLY A 26 10.63 16.36 23.52
N GLY A 27 9.94 15.60 24.37
CA GLY A 27 8.86 14.71 23.93
C GLY A 27 7.50 15.41 23.72
N THR A 28 7.27 16.57 24.35
CA THR A 28 5.94 17.20 24.37
C THR A 28 5.55 17.81 23.01
N TRP A 29 6.51 18.42 22.29
CA TRP A 29 6.22 18.94 20.95
C TRP A 29 6.04 17.83 19.91
N VAL A 30 6.84 16.73 20.00
CA VAL A 30 6.70 15.58 19.10
C VAL A 30 5.35 14.89 19.33
N THR A 31 4.98 14.68 20.60
CA THR A 31 3.66 14.14 20.94
C THR A 31 2.53 15.06 20.50
N GLY A 32 2.64 16.37 20.71
CA GLY A 32 1.67 17.35 20.21
C GLY A 32 1.49 17.28 18.69
N LEU A 33 2.59 17.22 17.94
CA LEU A 33 2.54 17.12 16.47
C LEU A 33 1.96 15.77 16.00
N SER A 34 2.32 14.67 16.65
CA SER A 34 1.73 13.35 16.37
C SER A 34 0.23 13.28 16.69
N VAL A 35 -0.21 13.93 17.77
CA VAL A 35 -1.63 14.07 18.10
C VAL A 35 -2.33 14.89 17.03
N LEU A 36 -1.78 16.03 16.63
CA LEU A 36 -2.34 16.87 15.56
C LEU A 36 -2.50 16.09 14.24
N VAL A 37 -1.46 15.40 13.78
CA VAL A 37 -1.52 14.60 12.55
C VAL A 37 -2.54 13.48 12.67
N SER A 38 -2.63 12.82 13.83
CA SER A 38 -3.60 11.74 14.05
C SER A 38 -5.04 12.24 14.17
N LEU A 39 -5.26 13.45 14.71
CA LEU A 39 -6.57 14.10 14.72
C LEU A 39 -7.00 14.50 13.31
N LEU A 40 -6.07 15.03 12.49
CA LEU A 40 -6.32 15.28 11.08
C LEU A 40 -6.65 13.99 10.33
N ALA A 41 -5.93 12.89 10.62
CA ALA A 41 -6.24 11.56 10.08
C ALA A 41 -7.69 11.15 10.38
N LEU A 42 -8.18 11.36 11.60
CA LEU A 42 -9.55 10.99 11.96
C LEU A 42 -10.64 11.87 11.34
N LEU A 43 -10.29 12.97 10.66
CA LEU A 43 -11.25 13.93 10.11
C LEU A 43 -12.26 13.30 9.14
N PRO A 44 -11.89 12.45 8.16
CA PRO A 44 -12.86 11.81 7.28
C PRO A 44 -13.86 10.92 8.00
N ILE A 45 -13.38 10.17 9.01
CA ILE A 45 -14.23 9.26 9.80
C ILE A 45 -15.20 10.06 10.66
N ALA A 46 -14.67 11.05 11.39
CA ALA A 46 -15.48 11.93 12.23
C ALA A 46 -16.56 12.65 11.40
N PHE A 47 -16.23 13.03 10.17
CA PHE A 47 -17.16 13.66 9.25
C PHE A 47 -18.25 12.68 8.77
N VAL A 48 -17.89 11.47 8.34
CA VAL A 48 -18.87 10.44 7.95
C VAL A 48 -19.85 10.15 9.08
N ILE A 49 -19.36 10.06 10.32
CA ILE A 49 -20.21 9.89 11.51
C ILE A 49 -21.11 11.12 11.73
N GLY A 50 -20.55 12.32 11.60
CA GLY A 50 -21.28 13.57 11.76
C GLY A 50 -22.41 13.76 10.75
N VAL A 51 -22.17 13.44 9.47
CA VAL A 51 -23.21 13.48 8.43
C VAL A 51 -24.29 12.45 8.67
N SER A 52 -23.90 11.23 9.06
CA SER A 52 -24.86 10.18 9.39
C SER A 52 -25.77 10.63 10.54
N TRP A 53 -25.22 11.30 11.55
CA TRP A 53 -25.99 11.86 12.66
C TRP A 53 -26.95 12.97 12.21
N GLN A 54 -26.51 13.88 11.34
CA GLN A 54 -27.33 15.00 10.87
C GLN A 54 -28.49 14.58 9.95
N ILE A 55 -28.26 13.59 9.09
CA ILE A 55 -29.27 13.05 8.16
C ILE A 55 -30.42 12.37 8.93
N GLY A 56 -30.12 11.75 10.07
CA GLY A 56 -31.11 11.09 10.92
C GLY A 56 -31.50 9.69 10.42
N TRP A 57 -31.94 8.85 11.34
CA TRP A 57 -32.14 7.42 11.10
C TRP A 57 -33.09 7.09 9.94
N ALA A 58 -34.22 7.81 9.85
CA ALA A 58 -35.23 7.56 8.80
C ALA A 58 -34.66 7.77 7.38
N GLN A 59 -33.80 8.77 7.19
CA GLN A 59 -33.18 9.02 5.89
C GLN A 59 -32.02 8.05 5.61
N ILE A 60 -31.26 7.64 6.64
CA ILE A 60 -30.24 6.59 6.50
C ILE A 60 -30.90 5.29 6.04
N GLU A 61 -31.99 4.88 6.67
CA GLU A 61 -32.74 3.68 6.28
C GLU A 61 -33.21 3.78 4.82
N ALA A 62 -33.81 4.91 4.44
CA ALA A 62 -34.29 5.15 3.08
C ALA A 62 -33.18 5.21 2.01
N LEU A 63 -31.94 5.53 2.38
CA LEU A 63 -30.79 5.62 1.47
C LEU A 63 -29.97 4.32 1.41
N VAL A 64 -29.81 3.63 2.55
CA VAL A 64 -28.95 2.44 2.67
C VAL A 64 -29.70 1.16 2.34
N TRP A 65 -31.01 1.04 2.65
CA TRP A 65 -31.79 -0.18 2.37
C TRP A 65 -32.37 -0.22 0.95
N ARG A 66 -31.80 0.54 0.02
CA ARG A 66 -32.21 0.53 -1.39
C ARG A 66 -31.71 -0.75 -2.08
N PRO A 67 -32.48 -1.33 -3.03
CA PRO A 67 -32.02 -2.49 -3.81
C PRO A 67 -30.66 -2.30 -4.47
N ARG A 68 -30.38 -1.07 -4.95
CA ARG A 68 -29.09 -0.71 -5.54
C ARG A 68 -27.92 -0.85 -4.58
N VAL A 69 -28.08 -0.55 -3.29
CA VAL A 69 -27.00 -0.72 -2.30
C VAL A 69 -26.71 -2.20 -2.07
N GLY A 70 -27.75 -3.04 -2.04
CA GLY A 70 -27.60 -4.49 -1.98
C GLY A 70 -26.87 -5.07 -3.20
N GLU A 71 -27.17 -4.57 -4.39
CA GLU A 71 -26.46 -4.93 -5.63
C GLU A 71 -24.98 -4.54 -5.57
N LEU A 72 -24.68 -3.29 -5.18
CA LEU A 72 -23.30 -2.81 -5.03
C LEU A 72 -22.52 -3.60 -3.98
N LEU A 73 -23.17 -3.95 -2.87
CA LEU A 73 -22.58 -4.81 -1.85
C LEU A 73 -22.27 -6.19 -2.39
N THR A 74 -23.22 -6.81 -3.11
CA THR A 74 -23.03 -8.12 -3.73
C THR A 74 -21.88 -8.10 -4.73
N ASN A 75 -21.85 -7.12 -5.65
CA ASN A 75 -20.78 -6.95 -6.63
C ASN A 75 -19.42 -6.79 -5.96
N THR A 76 -19.33 -5.92 -4.95
CA THR A 76 -18.10 -5.62 -4.23
C THR A 76 -17.60 -6.84 -3.45
N VAL A 77 -18.48 -7.56 -2.77
CA VAL A 77 -18.14 -8.79 -2.03
C VAL A 77 -17.70 -9.90 -2.98
N LEU A 78 -18.44 -10.14 -4.07
CA LEU A 78 -18.07 -11.14 -5.08
C LEU A 78 -16.71 -10.83 -5.70
N LEU A 79 -16.45 -9.57 -6.04
CA LEU A 79 -15.16 -9.13 -6.55
C LEU A 79 -14.02 -9.46 -5.58
N VAL A 80 -14.17 -9.12 -4.29
CA VAL A 80 -13.15 -9.39 -3.26
C VAL A 80 -12.95 -10.90 -3.05
N VAL A 81 -14.04 -11.65 -2.89
CA VAL A 81 -14.02 -13.10 -2.61
C VAL A 81 -13.46 -13.91 -3.78
N LEU A 82 -13.68 -13.49 -5.02
CA LEU A 82 -13.12 -14.18 -6.20
C LEU A 82 -11.67 -13.77 -6.49
N THR A 83 -11.34 -12.48 -6.33
CA THR A 83 -10.02 -11.95 -6.69
C THR A 83 -8.95 -12.33 -5.68
N LEU A 84 -9.24 -12.25 -4.37
CA LEU A 84 -8.22 -12.48 -3.33
C LEU A 84 -7.62 -13.89 -3.36
N PRO A 85 -8.40 -14.98 -3.43
CA PRO A 85 -7.83 -16.32 -3.50
C PRO A 85 -6.93 -16.50 -4.73
N LEU A 86 -7.32 -15.95 -5.88
CA LEU A 86 -6.51 -16.01 -7.10
C LEU A 86 -5.20 -15.24 -6.96
N CYS A 87 -5.23 -14.03 -6.38
CA CYS A 87 -4.02 -13.27 -6.05
C CYS A 87 -3.10 -14.01 -5.07
N ILE A 88 -3.66 -14.67 -4.05
CA ILE A 88 -2.89 -15.45 -3.07
C ILE A 88 -2.23 -16.64 -3.75
N VAL A 89 -3.00 -17.44 -4.50
CA VAL A 89 -2.48 -18.62 -5.20
C VAL A 89 -1.39 -18.21 -6.19
N LEU A 90 -1.64 -17.22 -7.04
CA LEU A 90 -0.68 -16.75 -8.02
C LEU A 90 0.56 -16.14 -7.36
N GLY A 91 0.39 -15.25 -6.39
CA GLY A 91 1.48 -14.59 -5.68
C GLY A 91 2.36 -15.56 -4.90
N VAL A 92 1.77 -16.54 -4.21
CA VAL A 92 2.49 -17.59 -3.48
C VAL A 92 3.20 -18.54 -4.45
N ALA A 93 2.54 -18.96 -5.53
CA ALA A 93 3.16 -19.84 -6.53
C ALA A 93 4.38 -19.19 -7.19
N LEU A 94 4.25 -17.95 -7.66
CA LEU A 94 5.36 -17.21 -8.29
C LEU A 94 6.50 -16.96 -7.28
N ALA A 95 6.19 -16.60 -6.04
CA ALA A 95 7.20 -16.39 -5.00
C ALA A 95 7.93 -17.68 -4.63
N TRP A 96 7.21 -18.80 -4.54
CA TRP A 96 7.82 -20.11 -4.26
C TRP A 96 8.71 -20.55 -5.42
N LEU A 97 8.25 -20.40 -6.66
CA LEU A 97 9.04 -20.72 -7.85
C LEU A 97 10.34 -19.89 -7.93
N THR A 98 10.28 -18.58 -7.69
CA THR A 98 11.48 -17.73 -7.82
C THR A 98 12.46 -17.84 -6.66
N GLU A 99 11.99 -18.19 -5.45
CA GLU A 99 12.83 -18.21 -4.25
C GLU A 99 13.26 -19.60 -3.79
N ARG A 100 12.46 -20.65 -4.04
CA ARG A 100 12.69 -22.00 -3.53
C ARG A 100 13.07 -23.04 -4.59
N THR A 101 13.10 -22.67 -5.87
CA THR A 101 13.45 -23.60 -6.96
C THR A 101 14.67 -23.17 -7.77
N ASP A 102 15.18 -24.06 -8.59
CA ASP A 102 16.27 -23.84 -9.54
C ASP A 102 15.81 -23.24 -10.88
N LEU A 103 14.59 -22.68 -10.93
CA LEU A 103 13.99 -22.10 -12.13
C LEU A 103 14.99 -21.25 -12.94
N PRO A 104 15.19 -21.55 -14.23
CA PRO A 104 16.11 -20.80 -15.07
C PRO A 104 15.67 -19.34 -15.18
N GLY A 105 16.60 -18.42 -14.97
CA GLY A 105 16.32 -16.99 -15.00
C GLY A 105 15.52 -16.47 -13.80
N ARG A 106 15.43 -17.20 -12.66
CA ARG A 106 14.64 -16.79 -11.47
C ARG A 106 14.78 -15.32 -11.04
N ARG A 107 15.96 -14.70 -11.23
CA ARG A 107 16.18 -13.27 -10.90
C ARG A 107 15.43 -12.34 -11.86
N PHE A 108 15.42 -12.66 -13.14
CA PHE A 108 14.68 -11.93 -14.18
C PHE A 108 13.18 -12.06 -13.94
N TRP A 109 12.71 -13.27 -13.72
CA TRP A 109 11.33 -13.56 -13.34
C TRP A 109 10.88 -12.85 -12.06
N SER A 110 11.75 -12.81 -11.05
CA SER A 110 11.49 -12.10 -9.80
C SER A 110 11.34 -10.60 -9.99
N LEU A 111 12.05 -10.00 -10.96
CA LEU A 111 11.89 -8.60 -11.36
C LEU A 111 10.56 -8.40 -12.10
N LEU A 112 10.27 -9.26 -13.09
CA LEU A 112 9.04 -9.20 -13.88
C LEU A 112 7.77 -9.43 -13.07
N ALA A 113 7.83 -10.22 -11.99
CA ALA A 113 6.70 -10.39 -11.07
C ALA A 113 6.34 -9.10 -10.31
N VAL A 114 7.26 -8.13 -10.23
CA VAL A 114 7.06 -6.85 -9.52
C VAL A 114 6.77 -5.70 -10.50
N ALA A 115 7.25 -5.81 -11.73
CA ALA A 115 7.09 -4.79 -12.78
C ALA A 115 5.64 -4.34 -13.06
N PRO A 116 4.57 -5.17 -12.92
CA PRO A 116 3.19 -4.71 -13.11
C PRO A 116 2.78 -3.56 -12.20
N LEU A 117 3.43 -3.38 -11.03
CA LEU A 117 3.17 -2.23 -10.15
C LEU A 117 3.53 -0.88 -10.79
N ALA A 118 4.32 -0.87 -11.86
CA ALA A 118 4.62 0.34 -12.61
C ALA A 118 3.48 0.75 -13.55
N VAL A 119 2.54 -0.15 -13.86
CA VAL A 119 1.40 0.12 -14.73
C VAL A 119 0.18 0.44 -13.85
N PRO A 120 -0.39 1.64 -13.93
CA PRO A 120 -1.59 1.97 -13.16
C PRO A 120 -2.76 1.03 -13.48
N ALA A 121 -3.59 0.70 -12.49
CA ALA A 121 -4.68 -0.25 -12.64
C ALA A 121 -5.71 0.16 -13.72
N PHE A 122 -6.01 1.45 -13.82
CA PHE A 122 -6.85 1.98 -14.89
C PHE A 122 -6.17 1.94 -16.28
N VAL A 123 -4.83 1.94 -16.35
CA VAL A 123 -4.10 1.69 -17.60
C VAL A 123 -4.17 0.20 -17.99
N HIS A 124 -4.18 -0.70 -17.01
CA HIS A 124 -4.46 -2.12 -17.27
C HIS A 124 -5.86 -2.33 -17.86
N SER A 125 -6.92 -1.77 -17.28
CA SER A 125 -8.27 -1.89 -17.84
C SER A 125 -8.39 -1.26 -19.22
N TYR A 126 -7.77 -0.11 -19.44
CA TYR A 126 -7.68 0.52 -20.76
C TYR A 126 -7.10 -0.42 -21.81
N ALA A 127 -5.97 -1.05 -21.50
CA ALA A 127 -5.33 -1.97 -22.42
C ALA A 127 -6.20 -3.20 -22.72
N TRP A 128 -6.85 -3.75 -21.69
CA TRP A 128 -7.71 -4.92 -21.84
C TRP A 128 -8.99 -4.63 -22.61
N VAL A 129 -9.68 -3.53 -22.31
CA VAL A 129 -10.89 -3.10 -23.02
C VAL A 129 -10.56 -2.72 -24.46
N SER A 130 -9.41 -2.11 -24.71
CA SER A 130 -8.98 -1.83 -26.08
C SER A 130 -8.62 -3.09 -26.86
N LEU A 131 -8.00 -4.10 -26.23
CA LEU A 131 -7.64 -5.34 -26.90
C LEU A 131 -8.85 -6.25 -27.11
N VAL A 132 -9.76 -6.31 -26.13
CA VAL A 132 -10.96 -7.14 -26.13
C VAL A 132 -12.16 -6.27 -25.73
N PRO A 133 -12.79 -5.53 -26.67
CA PRO A 133 -13.89 -4.60 -26.35
C PRO A 133 -15.12 -5.23 -25.70
N SER A 134 -15.30 -6.55 -25.85
CA SER A 134 -16.36 -7.32 -25.22
C SER A 134 -16.08 -7.62 -23.74
N ILE A 135 -14.88 -7.36 -23.21
CA ILE A 135 -14.54 -7.63 -21.81
C ILE A 135 -15.21 -6.59 -20.89
N HIS A 136 -16.08 -7.05 -19.99
CA HIS A 136 -16.77 -6.18 -19.03
C HIS A 136 -17.27 -6.96 -17.81
N GLY A 137 -17.74 -6.24 -16.80
CA GLY A 137 -18.38 -6.81 -15.62
C GLY A 137 -17.42 -7.56 -14.69
N LEU A 138 -17.98 -8.44 -13.85
CA LEU A 138 -17.25 -9.14 -12.80
C LEU A 138 -16.07 -10.01 -13.32
N PRO A 139 -16.19 -10.81 -14.39
CA PRO A 139 -15.06 -11.62 -14.88
C PRO A 139 -13.88 -10.76 -15.34
N ALA A 140 -14.17 -9.63 -15.99
CA ALA A 140 -13.17 -8.64 -16.36
C ALA A 140 -12.51 -8.03 -15.13
N GLY A 141 -13.32 -7.65 -14.13
CA GLY A 141 -12.86 -7.06 -12.87
C GLY A 141 -11.91 -7.99 -12.14
N VAL A 142 -12.25 -9.27 -12.03
CA VAL A 142 -11.40 -10.29 -11.42
C VAL A 142 -10.10 -10.46 -12.20
N LEU A 143 -10.17 -10.69 -13.53
CA LEU A 143 -8.98 -10.92 -14.36
C LEU A 143 -7.99 -9.77 -14.27
N VAL A 144 -8.45 -8.54 -14.53
CA VAL A 144 -7.61 -7.34 -14.58
C VAL A 144 -7.06 -7.01 -13.19
N SER A 145 -7.86 -7.21 -12.15
CA SER A 145 -7.40 -6.99 -10.77
C SER A 145 -6.34 -8.01 -10.33
N VAL A 146 -6.47 -9.28 -10.71
CA VAL A 146 -5.46 -10.31 -10.38
C VAL A 146 -4.11 -9.94 -10.98
N ILE A 147 -4.06 -9.63 -12.28
CA ILE A 147 -2.80 -9.30 -12.96
C ILE A 147 -2.19 -7.97 -12.52
N ALA A 148 -3.01 -7.00 -12.10
CA ALA A 148 -2.53 -5.70 -11.61
C ALA A 148 -2.02 -5.79 -10.15
N TYR A 149 -2.68 -6.58 -9.29
CA TYR A 149 -2.47 -6.52 -7.84
C TYR A 149 -1.81 -7.75 -7.21
N PHE A 150 -1.61 -8.86 -7.93
CA PHE A 150 -0.83 -9.99 -7.40
C PHE A 150 0.58 -9.62 -6.89
N PRO A 151 1.29 -8.58 -7.39
CA PRO A 151 2.62 -8.24 -6.88
C PRO A 151 2.60 -7.85 -5.38
N PHE A 152 1.47 -7.32 -4.88
CA PHE A 152 1.29 -7.01 -3.45
C PHE A 152 1.26 -8.26 -2.57
N LEU A 153 0.90 -9.44 -3.12
CA LEU A 153 1.07 -10.73 -2.43
C LEU A 153 2.48 -11.29 -2.63
N TYR A 154 3.00 -11.22 -3.86
CA TYR A 154 4.31 -11.76 -4.21
C TYR A 154 5.44 -11.19 -3.33
N LEU A 155 5.50 -9.87 -3.16
CA LEU A 155 6.57 -9.19 -2.43
C LEU A 155 6.74 -9.66 -0.97
N PRO A 156 5.71 -9.58 -0.09
CA PRO A 156 5.84 -10.02 1.30
C PRO A 156 6.04 -11.53 1.43
N VAL A 157 5.46 -12.34 0.53
CA VAL A 157 5.64 -13.80 0.53
C VAL A 157 7.07 -14.16 0.15
N ALA A 158 7.60 -13.62 -0.95
CA ALA A 158 8.98 -13.84 -1.36
C ALA A 158 9.98 -13.39 -0.28
N ALA A 159 9.74 -12.23 0.33
CA ALA A 159 10.59 -11.73 1.40
C ALA A 159 10.56 -12.64 2.65
N THR A 160 9.41 -13.23 2.97
CA THR A 160 9.28 -14.19 4.08
C THR A 160 9.95 -15.52 3.75
N LEU A 161 9.72 -16.08 2.55
CA LEU A 161 10.34 -17.32 2.09
C LEU A 161 11.87 -17.30 2.17
N ARG A 162 12.50 -16.16 1.85
CA ARG A 162 13.95 -15.94 1.97
C ARG A 162 14.47 -16.00 3.41
N ARG A 163 13.61 -15.72 4.39
CA ARG A 163 13.97 -15.56 5.81
C ARG A 163 13.59 -16.75 6.68
N LEU A 164 12.78 -17.70 6.18
CA LEU A 164 12.44 -18.91 6.92
C LEU A 164 13.69 -19.71 7.25
N ASP A 165 13.74 -20.35 8.42
CA ASP A 165 14.86 -21.21 8.79
C ASP A 165 14.73 -22.58 8.11
N PRO A 166 15.68 -22.98 7.25
CA PRO A 166 15.65 -24.30 6.60
C PRO A 166 15.64 -25.47 7.60
N ALA A 167 16.17 -25.28 8.81
CA ALA A 167 16.25 -26.35 9.81
C ALA A 167 14.86 -26.88 10.22
N ILE A 168 13.83 -26.04 10.21
CA ILE A 168 12.46 -26.46 10.52
C ILE A 168 11.93 -27.38 9.42
N GLU A 169 12.29 -27.13 8.17
CA GLU A 169 11.94 -27.96 7.02
C GLU A 169 12.71 -29.30 7.08
N ASP A 170 14.02 -29.28 7.39
CA ASP A 170 14.86 -30.48 7.52
C ASP A 170 14.38 -31.42 8.65
N VAL A 171 13.98 -30.86 9.80
CA VAL A 171 13.43 -31.63 10.92
C VAL A 171 12.10 -32.28 10.51
N ALA A 172 11.24 -31.55 9.79
CA ALA A 172 9.98 -32.07 9.30
C ALA A 172 10.18 -33.21 8.30
N GLU A 173 11.14 -33.10 7.38
CA GLU A 173 11.53 -34.18 6.47
C GLU A 173 12.11 -35.39 7.21
N SER A 174 12.95 -35.15 8.22
CA SER A 174 13.55 -36.22 9.06
C SER A 174 12.52 -36.99 9.87
N LEU A 175 11.39 -36.36 10.21
CA LEU A 175 10.23 -36.99 10.84
C LEU A 175 9.32 -37.75 9.83
N GLY A 176 9.74 -37.86 8.56
CA GLY A 176 9.08 -38.64 7.52
C GLY A 176 8.05 -37.87 6.68
N LEU A 177 7.98 -36.54 6.79
CA LEU A 177 7.09 -35.75 5.94
C LEU A 177 7.66 -35.64 4.52
N LYS A 178 6.80 -35.89 3.52
CA LYS A 178 7.12 -35.66 2.10
C LYS A 178 7.20 -34.14 1.80
N PRO A 179 7.94 -33.69 0.77
CA PRO A 179 8.10 -32.27 0.47
C PRO A 179 6.80 -31.46 0.34
N TRP A 180 5.75 -32.03 -0.26
CA TRP A 180 4.45 -31.36 -0.34
C TRP A 180 3.80 -31.19 1.04
N ALA A 181 3.94 -32.18 1.93
CA ALA A 181 3.41 -32.13 3.28
C ALA A 181 4.20 -31.11 4.12
N VAL A 182 5.52 -31.01 3.93
CA VAL A 182 6.35 -29.94 4.52
C VAL A 182 5.85 -28.57 4.07
N PHE A 183 5.58 -28.38 2.78
CA PHE A 183 5.05 -27.11 2.29
C PHE A 183 3.73 -26.73 2.98
N PHE A 184 2.72 -27.60 2.97
CA PHE A 184 1.39 -27.26 3.52
C PHE A 184 1.34 -27.22 5.05
N ARG A 185 2.13 -28.03 5.75
CA ARG A 185 2.10 -28.12 7.22
C ARG A 185 3.13 -27.25 7.92
N VAL A 186 4.22 -26.87 7.25
CA VAL A 186 5.34 -26.13 7.86
C VAL A 186 5.52 -24.78 7.19
N VAL A 187 5.68 -24.72 5.87
CA VAL A 187 5.99 -23.46 5.16
C VAL A 187 4.76 -22.55 5.11
N LEU A 188 3.64 -23.04 4.58
CA LEU A 188 2.43 -22.24 4.35
C LEU A 188 1.87 -21.59 5.64
N PRO A 189 1.81 -22.29 6.80
CA PRO A 189 1.39 -21.66 8.06
C PRO A 189 2.33 -20.54 8.54
N GLN A 190 3.62 -20.61 8.20
CA GLN A 190 4.58 -19.53 8.49
C GLN A 190 4.40 -18.34 7.53
N LEU A 191 3.90 -18.57 6.31
CA LEU A 191 3.56 -17.52 5.35
C LEU A 191 2.28 -16.75 5.72
N ARG A 192 1.47 -17.22 6.68
CA ARG A 192 0.17 -16.61 7.01
C ARG A 192 0.24 -15.10 7.24
N LEU A 193 1.28 -14.60 7.93
CA LEU A 193 1.40 -13.16 8.23
C LEU A 193 1.63 -12.34 6.97
N ALA A 194 2.44 -12.86 6.05
CA ALA A 194 2.72 -12.24 4.76
C ALA A 194 1.48 -12.29 3.86
N ILE A 195 0.78 -13.42 3.84
CA ILE A 195 -0.45 -13.61 3.06
C ILE A 195 -1.56 -12.70 3.57
N CYS A 196 -1.82 -12.65 4.89
CA CYS A 196 -2.83 -11.77 5.48
C CYS A 196 -2.52 -10.29 5.19
N GLY A 197 -1.28 -9.86 5.38
CA GLY A 197 -0.88 -8.49 5.08
C GLY A 197 -1.02 -8.13 3.58
N GLY A 198 -0.58 -9.02 2.68
CA GLY A 198 -0.75 -8.81 1.24
C GLY A 198 -2.21 -8.85 0.80
N ALA A 199 -3.01 -9.76 1.33
CA ALA A 199 -4.44 -9.88 1.03
C ALA A 199 -5.22 -8.64 1.48
N LEU A 200 -4.90 -8.09 2.66
CA LEU A 200 -5.47 -6.82 3.10
C LEU A 200 -5.13 -5.69 2.14
N LEU A 201 -3.86 -5.57 1.74
CA LEU A 201 -3.46 -4.55 0.76
C LEU A 201 -4.21 -4.71 -0.56
N VAL A 202 -4.32 -5.93 -1.10
CA VAL A 202 -5.05 -6.15 -2.35
C VAL A 202 -6.51 -5.78 -2.18
N GLY A 203 -7.22 -6.29 -1.18
CA GLY A 203 -8.65 -6.00 -1.06
C GLY A 203 -8.95 -4.54 -0.76
N LEU A 204 -8.10 -3.83 -0.01
CA LEU A 204 -8.23 -2.37 0.13
C LEU A 204 -8.06 -1.64 -1.21
N HIS A 205 -7.16 -2.10 -2.10
CA HIS A 205 -7.09 -1.55 -3.47
C HIS A 205 -8.34 -1.90 -4.27
N LEU A 206 -8.87 -3.14 -4.15
CA LEU A 206 -10.10 -3.52 -4.84
C LEU A 206 -11.29 -2.65 -4.42
N LEU A 207 -11.40 -2.31 -3.14
CA LEU A 207 -12.46 -1.45 -2.63
C LEU A 207 -12.27 0.02 -3.04
N ALA A 208 -11.02 0.46 -3.19
CA ALA A 208 -10.70 1.86 -3.44
C ALA A 208 -10.59 2.26 -4.92
N GLU A 209 -10.41 1.29 -5.81
CA GLU A 209 -10.16 1.57 -7.21
C GLU A 209 -11.41 2.09 -7.92
N TYR A 210 -11.24 3.15 -8.71
CA TYR A 210 -12.30 3.76 -9.50
C TYR A 210 -12.09 3.50 -10.99
N GLY A 211 -10.92 3.92 -11.51
CA GLY A 211 -10.70 3.99 -12.95
C GLY A 211 -10.70 2.62 -13.62
N LEU A 212 -10.21 1.59 -12.94
CA LEU A 212 -10.27 0.21 -13.45
C LEU A 212 -11.71 -0.22 -13.71
N TYR A 213 -12.57 -0.15 -12.69
CA TYR A 213 -13.94 -0.70 -12.76
C TYR A 213 -14.86 0.14 -13.64
N ALA A 214 -14.69 1.45 -13.66
CA ALA A 214 -15.42 2.33 -14.55
C ALA A 214 -15.15 1.97 -16.03
N MET A 215 -13.90 1.69 -16.41
CA MET A 215 -13.54 1.31 -17.79
C MET A 215 -14.13 -0.03 -18.23
N ILE A 216 -14.12 -1.04 -17.34
CA ILE A 216 -14.72 -2.35 -17.65
C ILE A 216 -16.23 -2.40 -17.40
N ARG A 217 -16.86 -1.25 -17.11
CA ARG A 217 -18.31 -1.12 -16.84
C ARG A 217 -18.79 -2.08 -15.75
N PHE A 218 -18.07 -2.10 -14.63
CA PHE A 218 -18.43 -2.89 -13.46
C PHE A 218 -18.78 -1.98 -12.28
N ASP A 219 -20.02 -2.07 -11.81
CA ASP A 219 -20.51 -1.22 -10.74
C ASP A 219 -20.01 -1.69 -9.37
N THR A 220 -19.22 -0.84 -8.72
CA THR A 220 -18.77 -0.99 -7.33
C THR A 220 -19.25 0.19 -6.50
N PHE A 221 -19.09 0.12 -5.18
CA PHE A 221 -19.37 1.28 -4.34
C PHE A 221 -18.60 2.52 -4.80
N THR A 222 -17.33 2.37 -5.18
CA THR A 222 -16.49 3.50 -5.59
C THR A 222 -16.99 4.15 -6.88
N THR A 223 -17.41 3.37 -7.89
CA THR A 223 -17.99 3.94 -9.12
C THR A 223 -19.33 4.63 -8.82
N ALA A 224 -20.20 3.98 -8.05
CA ALA A 224 -21.50 4.54 -7.69
C ALA A 224 -21.40 5.82 -6.84
N ILE A 225 -20.44 5.90 -5.91
CA ILE A 225 -20.19 7.13 -5.13
C ILE A 225 -19.76 8.26 -6.06
N PHE A 226 -18.86 7.97 -7.01
CA PHE A 226 -18.41 8.97 -7.97
C PHE A 226 -19.59 9.48 -8.82
N ASP A 227 -20.43 8.58 -9.33
CA ASP A 227 -21.60 8.93 -10.14
C ASP A 227 -22.66 9.72 -9.35
N GLN A 228 -22.93 9.33 -8.10
CA GLN A 228 -23.86 10.07 -7.25
C GLN A 228 -23.36 11.49 -6.99
N PHE A 229 -22.05 11.66 -6.79
CA PHE A 229 -21.46 12.96 -6.49
C PHE A 229 -21.28 13.85 -7.73
N LYS A 230 -20.70 13.34 -8.82
CA LYS A 230 -20.36 14.11 -10.02
C LYS A 230 -21.48 14.17 -11.05
N SER A 231 -22.17 13.05 -11.29
CA SER A 231 -23.16 12.94 -12.38
C SER A 231 -24.57 13.31 -11.89
N THR A 232 -24.92 12.92 -10.67
CA THR A 232 -26.25 13.14 -10.08
C THR A 232 -26.31 14.34 -9.13
N PHE A 233 -25.15 14.89 -8.73
CA PHE A 233 -25.03 15.97 -7.74
C PHE A 233 -25.76 15.67 -6.41
N ASN A 234 -25.91 14.39 -6.06
CA ASN A 234 -26.58 13.92 -4.85
C ASN A 234 -25.55 13.67 -3.74
N GLY A 235 -25.13 14.76 -3.09
CA GLY A 235 -24.19 14.74 -1.97
C GLY A 235 -24.61 13.81 -0.82
N PRO A 236 -25.86 13.87 -0.32
CA PRO A 236 -26.33 12.97 0.74
C PRO A 236 -26.23 11.48 0.37
N ALA A 237 -26.68 11.08 -0.83
CA ALA A 237 -26.58 9.69 -1.27
C ALA A 237 -25.11 9.24 -1.41
N ALA A 238 -24.26 10.07 -2.00
CA ALA A 238 -22.83 9.80 -2.12
C ALA A 238 -22.16 9.61 -0.75
N ASN A 239 -22.49 10.45 0.23
CA ASN A 239 -21.97 10.34 1.60
C ASN A 239 -22.43 9.06 2.30
N MET A 240 -23.68 8.61 2.10
CA MET A 240 -24.17 7.35 2.68
C MET A 240 -23.51 6.13 2.03
N LEU A 241 -23.34 6.13 0.70
CA LEU A 241 -22.59 5.07 0.03
C LEU A 241 -21.12 5.04 0.49
N ALA A 242 -20.50 6.21 0.67
CA ALA A 242 -19.14 6.34 1.21
C ALA A 242 -19.04 5.82 2.65
N ALA A 243 -20.07 6.03 3.47
CA ALA A 243 -20.16 5.47 4.82
C ALA A 243 -20.20 3.93 4.81
N VAL A 244 -21.03 3.34 3.94
CA VAL A 244 -21.11 1.88 3.76
C VAL A 244 -19.77 1.32 3.27
N LEU A 245 -19.13 1.97 2.30
CA LEU A 245 -17.80 1.59 1.81
C LEU A 245 -16.72 1.67 2.90
N ALA A 246 -16.74 2.72 3.73
CA ALA A 246 -15.85 2.85 4.88
C ALA A 246 -16.04 1.70 5.87
N LEU A 247 -17.30 1.32 6.15
CA LEU A 247 -17.62 0.14 6.98
C LEU A 247 -17.10 -1.16 6.36
N CYS A 248 -17.19 -1.34 5.04
CA CYS A 248 -16.60 -2.49 4.35
C CYS A 248 -15.07 -2.55 4.53
N CYS A 249 -14.37 -1.42 4.41
CA CYS A 249 -12.93 -1.35 4.66
C CYS A 249 -12.57 -1.67 6.12
N LEU A 250 -13.35 -1.16 7.08
CA LEU A 250 -13.17 -1.47 8.51
C LEU A 250 -13.44 -2.95 8.80
N ALA A 251 -14.48 -3.53 8.20
CA ALA A 251 -14.79 -4.95 8.31
C ALA A 251 -13.64 -5.81 7.75
N MET A 252 -13.04 -5.40 6.63
CA MET A 252 -11.90 -6.10 6.06
C MET A 252 -10.64 -5.98 6.92
N LEU A 253 -10.36 -4.79 7.47
CA LEU A 253 -9.24 -4.55 8.38
C LEU A 253 -9.38 -5.35 9.67
N THR A 254 -10.59 -5.40 10.24
CA THR A 254 -10.88 -6.18 11.45
C THR A 254 -10.80 -7.68 11.17
N ALA A 255 -11.32 -8.16 10.04
CA ALA A 255 -11.19 -9.55 9.62
C ALA A 255 -9.73 -9.98 9.45
N GLU A 256 -8.88 -9.13 8.84
CA GLU A 256 -7.44 -9.43 8.77
C GLU A 256 -6.79 -9.47 10.15
N SER A 257 -7.10 -8.49 11.01
CA SER A 257 -6.51 -8.44 12.36
C SER A 257 -6.88 -9.67 13.19
N ALA A 258 -8.11 -10.17 13.03
CA ALA A 258 -8.59 -11.40 13.66
C ALA A 258 -7.90 -12.65 13.07
N ALA A 259 -7.78 -12.74 11.74
CA ALA A 259 -7.11 -13.85 11.05
C ALA A 259 -5.61 -13.92 11.37
N ARG A 260 -4.96 -12.77 11.55
CA ARG A 260 -3.55 -12.65 11.95
C ARG A 260 -3.33 -13.23 13.36
N GLY A 261 -4.26 -13.02 14.27
CA GLY A 261 -4.19 -13.47 15.67
C GLY A 261 -2.97 -12.95 16.44
N HIS A 262 -2.59 -13.65 17.50
CA HIS A 262 -1.41 -13.32 18.35
C HIS A 262 -0.08 -13.82 17.76
N ALA A 263 -0.07 -14.17 16.48
CA ALA A 263 1.06 -14.78 15.80
C ALA A 263 2.29 -13.86 15.80
N ARG A 264 3.22 -14.10 16.72
CA ARG A 264 4.56 -13.51 16.71
C ARG A 264 5.55 -14.60 16.36
N TYR A 265 5.92 -14.70 15.09
CA TYR A 265 7.04 -15.54 14.70
C TYR A 265 8.33 -14.80 15.08
N ALA A 266 8.79 -15.03 16.29
CA ALA A 266 10.11 -14.57 16.73
C ALA A 266 11.17 -15.48 16.11
N ARG A 267 12.24 -14.87 15.57
CA ARG A 267 13.45 -15.61 15.22
C ARG A 267 14.04 -16.14 16.53
N VAL A 268 14.04 -17.46 16.72
CA VAL A 268 14.68 -18.09 17.87
C VAL A 268 16.19 -18.12 17.60
N GLY A 269 16.92 -17.18 18.20
CA GLY A 269 18.39 -17.13 18.17
C GLY A 269 19.01 -16.42 16.96
N SER A 270 20.32 -16.18 17.06
CA SER A 270 21.18 -15.57 16.03
C SER A 270 21.59 -16.57 14.94
N GLY A 271 20.76 -17.61 14.70
CA GLY A 271 21.11 -18.84 14.00
C GLY A 271 22.05 -18.65 12.81
N SER A 272 23.04 -19.54 12.69
CA SER A 272 24.04 -19.54 11.62
C SER A 272 23.37 -19.34 10.26
N ALA A 273 23.90 -18.43 9.43
CA ALA A 273 23.41 -18.23 8.08
C ALA A 273 23.52 -19.54 7.30
N ARG A 274 22.41 -20.27 7.15
CA ARG A 274 22.30 -21.45 6.30
C ARG A 274 21.68 -21.03 4.97
N GLU A 275 22.25 -21.56 3.88
CA GLU A 275 21.66 -21.40 2.57
C GLU A 275 20.33 -22.15 2.49
N GLN A 276 19.33 -21.52 1.86
CA GLN A 276 18.04 -22.15 1.60
C GLN A 276 18.24 -23.33 0.65
N ARG A 277 17.67 -24.48 0.98
CA ARG A 277 17.66 -25.63 0.07
C ARG A 277 16.84 -25.28 -1.18
N ILE A 278 17.47 -25.39 -2.34
CA ILE A 278 16.85 -25.18 -3.64
C ILE A 278 16.25 -26.51 -4.11
N VAL A 279 14.96 -26.50 -4.46
CA VAL A 279 14.28 -27.65 -5.07
C VAL A 279 14.64 -27.70 -6.55
N VAL A 280 15.19 -28.83 -6.98
CA VAL A 280 15.51 -29.10 -8.40
C VAL A 280 14.23 -29.51 -9.12
N LEU A 281 13.86 -28.75 -10.15
CA LEU A 281 12.69 -29.03 -10.98
C LEU A 281 13.03 -30.03 -12.08
N GLY A 282 12.17 -31.03 -12.28
CA GLY A 282 12.25 -31.88 -13.47
C GLY A 282 11.85 -31.10 -14.74
N THR A 283 12.27 -31.57 -15.91
CA THR A 283 12.07 -30.85 -17.20
C THR A 283 10.62 -30.42 -17.45
N GLY A 284 9.65 -31.32 -17.22
CA GLY A 284 8.22 -31.00 -17.39
C GLY A 284 7.72 -29.93 -16.42
N THR A 285 8.13 -30.01 -15.14
CA THR A 285 7.77 -28.99 -14.14
C THR A 285 8.45 -27.65 -14.40
N THR A 286 9.66 -27.66 -14.96
CA THR A 286 10.36 -26.44 -15.39
C THR A 286 9.61 -25.76 -16.53
N LEU A 287 9.17 -26.51 -17.54
CA LEU A 287 8.36 -25.98 -18.64
C LEU A 287 7.03 -25.40 -18.17
N LEU A 288 6.32 -26.08 -17.26
CA LEU A 288 5.08 -25.56 -16.67
C LEU A 288 5.33 -24.27 -15.87
N SER A 289 6.41 -24.24 -15.08
CA SER A 289 6.77 -23.09 -14.26
C SER A 289 7.13 -21.89 -15.13
N LEU A 290 7.89 -22.11 -16.22
CA LEU A 290 8.18 -21.08 -17.22
C LEU A 290 6.90 -20.64 -17.96
N GLY A 291 6.01 -21.57 -18.29
CA GLY A 291 4.72 -21.27 -18.90
C GLY A 291 3.88 -20.34 -18.04
N LEU A 292 3.78 -20.62 -16.73
CA LEU A 292 3.08 -19.75 -15.77
C LEU A 292 3.70 -18.35 -15.67
N GLN A 293 5.03 -18.28 -15.62
CA GLN A 293 5.78 -17.01 -15.58
C GLN A 293 5.55 -16.18 -16.85
N MET A 294 5.68 -16.82 -18.01
CA MET A 294 5.47 -16.19 -19.32
C MET A 294 4.03 -15.73 -19.49
N ALA A 295 3.04 -16.57 -19.14
CA ALA A 295 1.64 -16.21 -19.22
C ALA A 295 1.32 -15.02 -18.31
N THR A 296 1.79 -15.03 -17.05
CA THR A 296 1.58 -13.90 -16.13
C THR A 296 2.21 -12.62 -16.66
N CYS A 297 3.46 -12.69 -17.16
CA CYS A 297 4.14 -11.54 -17.74
C CYS A 297 3.44 -11.02 -19.01
N ALA A 298 2.99 -11.92 -19.88
CA ALA A 298 2.28 -11.56 -21.11
C ALA A 298 0.95 -10.87 -20.81
N LEU A 299 0.19 -11.37 -19.84
CA LEU A 299 -1.10 -10.79 -19.45
C LEU A 299 -0.94 -9.47 -18.68
N ALA A 300 0.01 -9.40 -17.75
CA ALA A 300 0.20 -8.23 -16.91
C ALA A 300 0.96 -7.11 -17.62
N LEU A 301 2.01 -7.41 -18.38
CA LEU A 301 2.86 -6.40 -19.03
C LEU A 301 2.70 -6.41 -20.55
N GLY A 302 2.64 -7.58 -21.16
CA GLY A 302 2.50 -7.71 -22.62
C GLY A 302 1.25 -7.00 -23.15
N VAL A 303 0.09 -7.25 -22.55
CA VAL A 303 -1.18 -6.63 -22.98
C VAL A 303 -1.12 -5.09 -22.89
N PRO A 304 -0.76 -4.46 -21.75
CA PRO A 304 -0.57 -3.00 -21.70
C PRO A 304 0.45 -2.46 -22.69
N LEU A 305 1.64 -3.05 -22.77
CA LEU A 305 2.72 -2.52 -23.61
C LEU A 305 2.42 -2.64 -25.11
N ILE A 306 1.85 -3.77 -25.54
CA ILE A 306 1.46 -3.97 -26.94
C ILE A 306 0.32 -3.02 -27.31
N THR A 307 -0.67 -2.87 -26.43
CA THR A 307 -1.84 -2.02 -26.71
C THR A 307 -1.45 -0.54 -26.76
N LEU A 308 -0.64 -0.07 -25.80
CA LEU A 308 -0.08 1.27 -25.81
C LEU A 308 0.79 1.50 -27.06
N GLY A 309 1.65 0.54 -27.42
CA GLY A 309 2.45 0.62 -28.63
C GLY A 309 1.60 0.77 -29.89
N LYS A 310 0.52 -0.02 -30.03
CA LYS A 310 -0.43 0.09 -31.15
C LYS A 310 -1.06 1.47 -31.24
N TRP A 311 -1.54 2.02 -30.12
CA TRP A 311 -2.17 3.35 -30.10
C TRP A 311 -1.19 4.49 -30.35
N LEU A 312 0.03 4.41 -29.83
CA LEU A 312 1.09 5.39 -30.09
C LEU A 312 1.50 5.38 -31.57
N ILE A 313 1.55 4.21 -32.19
CA ILE A 313 1.83 4.07 -33.63
C ILE A 313 0.66 4.62 -34.45
N ALA A 314 -0.58 4.27 -34.10
CA ALA A 314 -1.78 4.70 -34.81
C ALA A 314 -2.00 6.22 -34.71
N GLY A 315 -1.77 6.80 -33.53
CA GLY A 315 -1.89 8.24 -33.29
C GLY A 315 -0.74 9.08 -33.85
N GLY A 316 0.39 8.45 -34.20
CA GLY A 316 1.53 9.12 -34.82
C GLY A 316 2.06 10.29 -34.00
N ARG A 317 2.34 11.43 -34.67
CA ARG A 317 2.83 12.65 -34.01
C ARG A 317 1.72 13.48 -33.37
N GLU A 318 0.48 13.32 -33.81
CA GLU A 318 -0.65 14.16 -33.40
C GLU A 318 -1.05 13.94 -31.95
N VAL A 319 -0.86 12.73 -31.43
CA VAL A 319 -1.12 12.41 -30.02
C VAL A 319 -0.08 13.00 -29.06
N TRP A 320 1.10 13.38 -29.55
CA TRP A 320 2.16 14.01 -28.75
C TRP A 320 1.94 15.53 -28.61
N GLN A 321 0.77 15.91 -28.10
CA GLN A 321 0.40 17.31 -27.87
C GLN A 321 1.17 17.86 -26.67
N LEU A 322 2.40 18.31 -26.90
CA LEU A 322 3.29 18.82 -25.85
C LEU A 322 2.68 19.98 -25.05
N GLY A 323 1.79 20.77 -25.67
CA GLY A 323 1.05 21.85 -25.00
C GLY A 323 0.14 21.36 -23.88
N GLU A 324 -0.31 20.11 -23.91
CA GLU A 324 -1.12 19.52 -22.83
C GLU A 324 -0.32 18.53 -21.98
N LEU A 325 0.61 17.77 -22.58
CA LEU A 325 1.42 16.77 -21.90
C LEU A 325 2.44 17.37 -20.94
N LEU A 326 3.14 18.45 -21.32
CA LEU A 326 4.17 19.06 -20.48
C LEU A 326 3.56 19.68 -19.21
N PRO A 327 2.49 20.50 -19.27
CA PRO A 327 1.84 20.98 -18.06
C PRO A 327 1.30 19.84 -17.19
N ALA A 328 0.79 18.77 -17.80
CA ALA A 328 0.29 17.63 -17.04
C ALA A 328 1.40 16.87 -16.30
N LEU A 329 2.55 16.67 -16.94
CA LEU A 329 3.74 16.12 -16.32
C LEU A 329 4.25 17.03 -15.21
N GLU A 330 4.36 18.33 -15.46
CA GLU A 330 4.82 19.32 -14.48
C GLU A 330 3.94 19.31 -13.22
N GLN A 331 2.61 19.42 -13.38
CA GLN A 331 1.69 19.39 -12.25
C GLN A 331 1.74 18.06 -11.49
N THR A 332 1.86 16.93 -12.19
CA THR A 332 2.01 15.62 -11.54
C THR A 332 3.28 15.54 -10.71
N VAL A 333 4.41 16.00 -11.25
CA VAL A 333 5.70 16.00 -10.55
C VAL A 333 5.69 16.96 -9.38
N LEU A 334 5.17 18.18 -9.55
CA LEU A 334 5.09 19.19 -8.49
C LEU A 334 4.20 18.72 -7.33
N LEU A 335 2.99 18.22 -7.63
CA LEU A 335 2.08 17.68 -6.62
C LEU A 335 2.67 16.43 -5.96
N GLY A 336 3.30 15.55 -6.74
CA GLY A 336 3.98 14.36 -6.25
C GLY A 336 5.09 14.70 -5.26
N ILE A 337 6.00 15.62 -5.62
CA ILE A 337 7.11 16.03 -4.75
C ILE A 337 6.59 16.74 -3.51
N ALA A 338 5.69 17.71 -3.68
CA ALA A 338 5.13 18.47 -2.56
C ALA A 338 4.40 17.54 -1.57
N GLY A 339 3.56 16.63 -2.08
CA GLY A 339 2.85 15.67 -1.26
C GLY A 339 3.78 14.65 -0.61
N ALA A 340 4.81 14.16 -1.31
CA ALA A 340 5.80 13.25 -0.74
C ALA A 340 6.60 13.88 0.40
N VAL A 341 7.07 15.13 0.22
CA VAL A 341 7.78 15.89 1.27
C VAL A 341 6.86 16.15 2.45
N LEU A 342 5.65 16.68 2.21
CA LEU A 342 4.68 16.99 3.24
C LEU A 342 4.33 15.76 4.08
N THR A 343 4.00 14.65 3.41
CA THR A 343 3.63 13.38 4.05
C THR A 343 4.80 12.79 4.85
N THR A 344 6.02 12.83 4.29
CA THR A 344 7.21 12.33 4.97
C THR A 344 7.53 13.14 6.22
N CYS A 345 7.46 14.48 6.13
CA CYS A 345 7.64 15.38 7.27
C CYS A 345 6.59 15.14 8.37
N ALA A 346 5.32 14.97 7.99
CA ALA A 346 4.23 14.66 8.93
C ALA A 346 4.39 13.28 9.59
N ALA A 347 5.02 12.32 8.90
CA ALA A 347 5.28 10.98 9.40
C ALA A 347 6.45 10.93 10.42
N VAL A 348 7.43 11.82 10.33
CA VAL A 348 8.61 11.88 11.24
C VAL A 348 8.25 11.79 12.73
N PRO A 349 7.39 12.66 13.30
CA PRO A 349 7.12 12.66 14.74
C PRO A 349 6.49 11.35 15.21
N ILE A 350 5.57 10.79 14.42
CA ILE A 350 4.88 9.53 14.72
C ILE A 350 5.87 8.37 14.64
N ALA A 351 6.69 8.32 13.58
CA ALA A 351 7.71 7.29 13.41
C ALA A 351 8.74 7.33 14.56
N TRP A 352 9.20 8.52 14.96
CA TRP A 352 10.11 8.67 16.08
C TRP A 352 9.50 8.19 17.40
N LEU A 353 8.25 8.58 17.72
CA LEU A 353 7.56 8.14 18.94
C LEU A 353 7.36 6.63 18.97
N SER A 354 6.99 6.02 17.85
CA SER A 354 6.74 4.57 17.75
C SER A 354 7.95 3.72 18.14
N ILE A 355 9.16 4.23 17.86
CA ILE A 355 10.43 3.52 18.10
C ILE A 355 11.08 3.94 19.42
N ARG A 356 11.12 5.25 19.71
CA ARG A 356 11.87 5.77 20.86
C ARG A 356 11.06 5.83 22.15
N ALA A 357 9.73 5.93 22.06
CA ALA A 357 8.84 6.04 23.21
C ALA A 357 7.58 5.16 23.06
N PRO A 358 7.73 3.83 22.93
CA PRO A 358 6.59 2.93 22.74
C PRO A 358 5.67 2.97 23.96
N GLY A 359 4.37 3.16 23.73
CA GLY A 359 3.36 3.23 24.78
C GLY A 359 1.95 2.91 24.27
N ARG A 360 0.94 3.08 25.13
CA ARG A 360 -0.47 2.88 24.74
C ARG A 360 -0.95 4.01 23.82
N LEU A 361 -0.64 5.26 24.18
CA LEU A 361 -1.00 6.44 23.38
C LEU A 361 -0.42 6.34 21.96
N GLN A 362 0.86 5.98 21.83
CA GLN A 362 1.54 5.86 20.54
C GLN A 362 0.87 4.79 19.67
N ARG A 363 0.54 3.63 20.23
CA ARG A 363 -0.21 2.59 19.50
C ARG A 363 -1.59 3.08 19.03
N ILE A 364 -2.29 3.88 19.83
CA ILE A 364 -3.57 4.48 19.44
C ILE A 364 -3.36 5.46 18.29
N LEU A 365 -2.40 6.38 18.41
CA LEU A 365 -2.09 7.37 17.36
C LEU A 365 -1.74 6.68 16.04
N GLU A 366 -0.91 5.63 16.08
CA GLU A 366 -0.60 4.84 14.90
C GLU A 366 -1.83 4.15 14.33
N GLY A 367 -2.65 3.53 15.18
CA GLY A 367 -3.90 2.90 14.79
C GLY A 367 -4.82 3.86 14.04
N CYS A 368 -5.01 5.09 14.54
CA CYS A 368 -5.82 6.12 13.86
C CYS A 368 -5.34 6.41 12.44
N ASN A 369 -4.02 6.51 12.24
CA ASN A 369 -3.44 6.77 10.92
C ASN A 369 -3.64 5.58 9.96
N TYR A 370 -3.49 4.35 10.44
CA TYR A 370 -3.74 3.14 9.64
C TYR A 370 -5.22 2.96 9.27
N ILE A 371 -6.14 3.30 10.18
CA ILE A 371 -7.57 3.25 9.89
C ILE A 371 -7.91 4.23 8.76
N THR A 372 -7.41 5.47 8.86
CA THR A 372 -7.66 6.51 7.88
C THR A 372 -7.14 6.15 6.50
N SER A 373 -5.93 5.61 6.41
CA SER A 373 -5.34 5.20 5.12
C SER A 373 -6.04 3.99 4.50
N SER A 374 -6.80 3.23 5.30
CA SER A 374 -7.59 2.10 4.80
C SER A 374 -8.88 2.59 4.12
N LEU A 375 -9.24 3.86 4.30
CA LEU A 375 -10.36 4.46 3.60
C LEU A 375 -9.99 4.70 2.13
N PRO A 376 -10.91 4.38 1.20
CA PRO A 376 -10.76 4.75 -0.20
C PRO A 376 -10.56 6.25 -0.39
N GLY A 377 -9.79 6.61 -1.42
CA GLY A 377 -9.54 8.02 -1.76
C GLY A 377 -10.83 8.81 -1.98
N ILE A 378 -11.87 8.18 -2.54
CA ILE A 378 -13.18 8.80 -2.72
C ILE A 378 -13.86 9.17 -1.40
N VAL A 379 -13.73 8.33 -0.36
CA VAL A 379 -14.31 8.60 0.98
C VAL A 379 -13.58 9.77 1.63
N VAL A 380 -12.23 9.76 1.56
CA VAL A 380 -11.41 10.87 2.06
C VAL A 380 -11.73 12.17 1.32
N ALA A 381 -11.88 12.11 0.00
CA ALA A 381 -12.19 13.25 -0.83
C ALA A 381 -13.56 13.85 -0.51
N LEU A 382 -14.63 13.05 -0.44
CA LEU A 382 -15.96 13.56 -0.11
C LEU A 382 -16.02 14.18 1.28
N ALA A 383 -15.31 13.59 2.25
CA ALA A 383 -15.22 14.19 3.57
C ALA A 383 -14.50 15.54 3.54
N LEU A 384 -13.39 15.65 2.82
CA LEU A 384 -12.65 16.90 2.69
C LEU A 384 -13.44 17.96 1.89
N VAL A 385 -14.13 17.59 0.81
CA VAL A 385 -15.06 18.48 0.09
C VAL A 385 -16.03 19.09 1.09
N THR A 386 -16.68 18.25 1.87
CA THR A 386 -17.79 18.73 2.68
C THR A 386 -17.29 19.53 3.88
N VAL A 387 -16.20 19.11 4.53
CA VAL A 387 -15.56 19.85 5.62
C VAL A 387 -15.07 21.22 5.15
N THR A 388 -14.43 21.29 3.98
CA THR A 388 -13.95 22.57 3.45
C THR A 388 -15.10 23.49 3.06
N ILE A 389 -16.18 22.98 2.45
CA ILE A 389 -17.37 23.81 2.15
C ILE A 389 -18.02 24.37 3.42
N HIS A 390 -18.10 23.59 4.50
CA HIS A 390 -18.82 24.02 5.70
C HIS A 390 -17.96 24.85 6.66
N PHE A 391 -16.70 24.46 6.86
CA PHE A 391 -15.86 24.98 7.94
C PHE A 391 -14.59 25.68 7.46
N ALA A 392 -14.13 25.45 6.22
CA ALA A 392 -12.86 25.98 5.72
C ALA A 392 -12.94 26.38 4.24
N ARG A 393 -13.95 27.20 3.89
CA ARG A 393 -14.21 27.60 2.49
C ARG A 393 -12.99 28.18 1.76
N PRO A 394 -12.09 28.97 2.39
CA PRO A 394 -10.93 29.53 1.70
C PRO A 394 -9.97 28.50 1.10
N ILE A 395 -9.97 27.25 1.59
CA ILE A 395 -9.12 26.18 1.06
C ILE A 395 -9.88 25.20 0.14
N TYR A 396 -11.20 25.35 -0.01
CA TYR A 396 -11.99 24.51 -0.93
C TYR A 396 -11.51 24.69 -2.38
N GLN A 397 -11.39 23.58 -3.12
CA GLN A 397 -10.87 23.56 -4.50
C GLN A 397 -9.51 24.26 -4.65
N THR A 398 -8.62 24.10 -3.68
CA THR A 398 -7.23 24.57 -3.76
C THR A 398 -6.26 23.40 -3.70
N THR A 399 -5.03 23.63 -4.15
CA THR A 399 -3.93 22.67 -4.03
C THR A 399 -3.71 22.19 -2.59
N ILE A 400 -4.00 23.02 -1.59
CA ILE A 400 -3.89 22.68 -0.17
C ILE A 400 -4.78 21.49 0.17
N THR A 401 -6.02 21.47 -0.33
CA THR A 401 -6.97 20.39 -0.01
C THR A 401 -6.56 19.08 -0.69
N VAL A 402 -6.01 19.13 -1.91
CA VAL A 402 -5.45 17.96 -2.59
C VAL A 402 -4.25 17.40 -1.83
N LEU A 403 -3.30 18.27 -1.42
CA LEU A 403 -2.14 17.86 -0.63
C LEU A 403 -2.52 17.30 0.74
N LEU A 404 -3.58 17.85 1.36
CA LEU A 404 -4.14 17.29 2.59
C LEU A 404 -4.71 15.89 2.35
N ALA A 405 -5.46 15.67 1.28
CA ALA A 405 -5.96 14.34 0.92
C ALA A 405 -4.82 13.34 0.75
N TYR A 406 -3.77 13.70 0.00
CA TYR A 406 -2.59 12.86 -0.18
C TYR A 406 -1.87 12.55 1.13
N LEU A 407 -1.73 13.54 2.02
CA LEU A 407 -1.17 13.33 3.34
C LEU A 407 -1.98 12.29 4.12
N LEU A 408 -3.31 12.40 4.15
CA LEU A 408 -4.17 11.47 4.90
C LEU A 408 -4.15 10.06 4.31
N MET A 409 -4.15 9.94 2.98
CA MET A 409 -4.17 8.65 2.28
C MET A 409 -2.83 7.92 2.33
N PHE A 410 -1.71 8.64 2.21
CA PHE A 410 -0.40 8.03 1.97
C PHE A 410 0.58 8.10 3.15
N LEU A 411 0.17 8.66 4.30
CA LEU A 411 1.00 8.72 5.52
C LEU A 411 1.65 7.38 5.89
N PRO A 412 0.95 6.23 5.84
CA PRO A 412 1.56 4.97 6.28
C PRO A 412 2.68 4.48 5.37
N ARG A 413 2.67 4.84 4.08
CA ARG A 413 3.75 4.51 3.14
C ARG A 413 5.06 5.16 3.58
N ALA A 414 5.00 6.41 4.06
CA ALA A 414 6.16 7.09 4.64
C ALA A 414 6.53 6.53 6.02
N LEU A 415 5.54 6.27 6.89
CA LEU A 415 5.77 5.78 8.26
C LEU A 415 6.54 4.45 8.29
N VAL A 416 6.19 3.49 7.44
CA VAL A 416 6.81 2.16 7.43
C VAL A 416 8.31 2.27 7.14
N SER A 417 8.70 3.01 6.11
CA SER A 417 10.11 3.21 5.75
C SER A 417 10.85 4.01 6.81
N LEU A 418 10.27 5.10 7.31
CA LEU A 418 10.87 5.92 8.36
C LEU A 418 11.13 5.14 9.65
N ARG A 419 10.20 4.27 10.07
CA ARG A 419 10.40 3.40 11.24
C ARG A 419 11.58 2.48 11.09
N ALA A 420 11.71 1.84 9.94
CA ALA A 420 12.83 0.93 9.67
C ALA A 420 14.18 1.67 9.77
N GLY A 421 14.25 2.91 9.25
CA GLY A 421 15.44 3.74 9.35
C GLY A 421 15.75 4.22 10.76
N ILE A 422 14.75 4.73 11.49
CA ILE A 422 14.92 5.23 12.87
C ILE A 422 15.30 4.08 13.83
N ALA A 423 14.74 2.88 13.62
CA ALA A 423 15.09 1.69 14.40
C ALA A 423 16.56 1.28 14.26
N GLN A 424 17.19 1.56 13.11
CA GLN A 424 18.60 1.28 12.88
C GLN A 424 19.54 2.33 13.48
N ALA A 425 19.06 3.54 13.77
CA ALA A 425 19.87 4.59 14.37
C ALA A 425 20.09 4.29 15.88
N PRO A 426 21.34 4.13 16.36
CA PRO A 426 21.62 3.88 17.78
C PRO A 426 21.12 5.02 18.66
N VAL A 427 20.44 4.68 19.77
CA VAL A 427 19.91 5.67 20.73
C VAL A 427 21.08 6.36 21.46
N GLU A 428 22.19 5.65 21.61
CA GLU A 428 23.40 6.06 22.31
C GLU A 428 24.00 7.32 21.68
N LEU A 429 24.03 7.40 20.34
CA LEU A 429 24.54 8.57 19.63
C LEU A 429 23.70 9.82 19.92
N GLU A 430 22.38 9.67 19.97
CA GLU A 430 21.46 10.76 20.32
C GLU A 430 21.68 11.24 21.77
N ASN A 431 21.88 10.29 22.69
CA ASN A 431 22.19 10.60 24.10
C ASN A 431 23.56 11.28 24.25
N MET A 432 24.59 10.86 23.51
CA MET A 432 25.91 11.50 23.51
C MET A 432 25.83 12.97 23.05
N ALA A 433 25.09 13.26 21.98
CA ALA A 433 24.88 14.64 21.53
C ALA A 433 24.17 15.50 22.59
N ARG A 434 23.21 14.92 23.31
CA ARG A 434 22.51 15.61 24.42
C ARG A 434 23.45 15.88 25.59
N SER A 435 24.34 14.94 25.95
CA SER A 435 25.37 15.14 26.96
C SER A 435 26.37 16.23 26.56
N LEU A 436 26.62 16.42 25.27
CA LEU A 436 27.41 17.54 24.71
C LEU A 436 26.63 18.86 24.59
N GLY A 437 25.51 19.00 25.32
CA GLY A 437 24.74 20.26 25.41
C GLY A 437 23.78 20.51 24.23
N ARG A 438 23.57 19.56 23.32
CA ARG A 438 22.56 19.72 22.25
C ARG A 438 21.15 19.51 22.79
N SER A 439 20.22 20.36 22.34
CA SER A 439 18.80 20.18 22.65
C SER A 439 18.25 18.88 22.03
N PRO A 440 17.19 18.27 22.60
CA PRO A 440 16.64 17.02 22.08
C PRO A 440 16.24 17.08 20.59
N GLY A 441 15.63 18.19 20.15
CA GLY A 441 15.28 18.38 18.74
C GLY A 441 16.50 18.50 17.83
N ARG A 442 17.57 19.19 18.27
CA ARG A 442 18.83 19.27 17.51
C ARG A 442 19.53 17.91 17.45
N ALA A 443 19.57 17.16 18.55
CA ALA A 443 20.14 15.81 18.57
C ALA A 443 19.40 14.85 17.63
N LEU A 444 18.06 14.90 17.62
CA LEU A 444 17.20 14.15 16.70
C LEU A 444 17.51 14.48 15.24
N TRP A 445 17.58 15.77 14.90
CA TRP A 445 17.84 16.19 13.52
C TRP A 445 19.26 15.87 13.04
N LEU A 446 20.27 16.15 13.86
CA LEU A 446 21.68 15.98 13.49
C LEU A 446 22.11 14.52 13.37
N ILE A 447 21.51 13.63 14.16
CA ILE A 447 21.92 12.22 14.26
C ILE A 447 20.83 11.31 13.70
N THR A 448 19.70 11.19 14.40
CA THR A 448 18.66 10.21 14.08
C THR A 448 18.09 10.44 12.67
N MET A 449 17.73 11.68 12.32
CA MET A 449 17.18 11.99 10.99
C MET A 449 18.22 11.90 9.88
N ARG A 450 19.48 12.23 10.14
CA ARG A 450 20.56 12.09 9.16
C ARG A 450 20.84 10.62 8.84
N LEU A 451 20.85 9.76 9.85
CA LEU A 451 20.99 8.30 9.68
C LEU A 451 19.73 7.68 9.05
N ALA A 452 18.55 8.21 9.38
CA ALA A 452 17.28 7.77 8.80
C ALA A 452 17.01 8.35 7.40
N ALA A 453 17.80 9.32 6.92
CA ALA A 453 17.55 10.04 5.66
C ALA A 453 17.41 9.12 4.43
N PRO A 454 18.21 8.05 4.24
CA PRO A 454 17.99 7.12 3.14
C PRO A 454 16.64 6.39 3.21
N SER A 455 16.18 6.08 4.43
CA SER A 455 14.87 5.45 4.65
C SER A 455 13.72 6.46 4.54
N ALA A 456 13.96 7.72 4.88
CA ALA A 456 13.02 8.82 4.63
C ALA A 456 12.84 9.05 3.13
N ALA A 457 13.94 9.09 2.36
CA ALA A 457 13.92 9.22 0.90
C ALA A 457 13.20 8.03 0.24
N ALA A 458 13.41 6.82 0.75
CA ALA A 458 12.64 5.64 0.36
C ALA A 458 11.13 5.82 0.60
N GLY A 459 10.73 6.27 1.79
CA GLY A 459 9.33 6.57 2.11
C GLY A 459 8.73 7.63 1.20
N ALA A 460 9.46 8.73 0.97
CA ALA A 460 9.06 9.80 0.06
C ALA A 460 8.86 9.30 -1.37
N ALA A 461 9.76 8.45 -1.87
CA ALA A 461 9.64 7.83 -3.19
C ALA A 461 8.36 6.98 -3.33
N LEU A 462 7.96 6.25 -2.27
CA LEU A 462 6.72 5.47 -2.26
C LEU A 462 5.46 6.32 -2.23
N VAL A 463 5.50 7.45 -1.52
CA VAL A 463 4.40 8.42 -1.52
C VAL A 463 4.32 9.11 -2.87
N PHE A 464 5.45 9.52 -3.46
CA PHE A 464 5.50 10.11 -4.79
C PHE A 464 4.89 9.16 -5.84
N LEU A 465 5.28 7.89 -5.84
CA LEU A 465 4.69 6.87 -6.72
C LEU A 465 3.16 6.77 -6.53
N ALA A 466 2.69 6.85 -5.29
CA ALA A 466 1.28 6.82 -4.98
C ALA A 466 0.51 7.98 -5.60
N ILE A 467 1.06 9.19 -5.46
CA ILE A 467 0.46 10.44 -5.92
C ILE A 467 0.46 10.51 -7.45
N THR A 468 1.54 10.09 -8.09
CA THR A 468 1.63 10.04 -9.56
C THR A 468 0.51 9.21 -10.20
N ASN A 469 0.08 8.15 -9.51
CA ASN A 469 -0.97 7.24 -9.96
C ASN A 469 -2.33 7.54 -9.32
N GLU A 470 -2.45 8.63 -8.55
CA GLU A 470 -3.69 9.03 -7.90
C GLU A 470 -4.61 9.71 -8.91
N LEU A 471 -5.86 9.25 -8.95
CA LEU A 471 -6.88 9.77 -9.87
C LEU A 471 -8.09 10.34 -9.11
N THR A 472 -8.61 9.59 -8.15
CA THR A 472 -9.97 9.75 -7.64
C THR A 472 -10.10 10.99 -6.74
N ALA A 473 -9.19 11.16 -5.79
CA ALA A 473 -9.17 12.33 -4.92
C ALA A 473 -8.87 13.60 -5.72
N THR A 474 -7.97 13.52 -6.69
CA THR A 474 -7.64 14.64 -7.59
C THR A 474 -8.85 15.09 -8.39
N LEU A 475 -9.59 14.18 -9.03
CA LEU A 475 -10.81 14.50 -9.79
C LEU A 475 -11.89 15.20 -8.95
N LEU A 476 -11.94 14.91 -7.65
CA LEU A 476 -12.95 15.44 -6.74
C LEU A 476 -12.53 16.75 -6.07
N LEU A 477 -11.25 16.93 -5.77
CA LEU A 477 -10.75 18.01 -4.92
C LEU A 477 -9.95 19.08 -5.64
N ALA A 478 -9.35 18.76 -6.79
CA ALA A 478 -8.41 19.66 -7.43
C ALA A 478 -9.08 20.95 -7.92
N PRO A 479 -8.37 22.10 -7.86
CA PRO A 479 -8.84 23.34 -8.48
C PRO A 479 -9.12 23.14 -9.96
N ASN A 480 -10.07 23.93 -10.48
CA ASN A 480 -10.30 24.02 -11.91
C ASN A 480 -8.99 24.38 -12.64
N GLY A 481 -8.71 23.68 -13.74
CA GLY A 481 -7.46 23.82 -14.50
C GLY A 481 -6.30 22.94 -14.02
N THR A 482 -6.45 22.21 -12.91
CA THR A 482 -5.49 21.16 -12.55
C THR A 482 -5.66 19.97 -13.48
N ARG A 483 -4.61 19.65 -14.23
CA ARG A 483 -4.50 18.50 -15.11
C ARG A 483 -3.24 17.74 -14.72
N THR A 484 -3.38 16.62 -14.03
CA THR A 484 -2.29 15.65 -13.84
C THR A 484 -2.26 14.65 -15.00
N LEU A 485 -1.22 13.83 -15.09
CA LEU A 485 -1.12 12.75 -16.06
C LEU A 485 -2.28 11.77 -15.93
N ALA A 486 -2.65 11.42 -14.69
CA ALA A 486 -3.78 10.52 -14.40
C ALA A 486 -5.11 11.13 -14.86
N THR A 487 -5.37 12.39 -14.53
CA THR A 487 -6.63 13.06 -14.93
C THR A 487 -6.67 13.36 -16.43
N GLY A 488 -5.53 13.64 -17.07
CA GLY A 488 -5.43 13.83 -18.52
C GLY A 488 -5.69 12.52 -19.28
N PHE A 489 -5.08 11.43 -18.82
CA PHE A 489 -5.40 10.08 -19.30
C PHE A 489 -6.91 9.78 -19.16
N TRP A 490 -7.47 10.08 -17.98
CA TRP A 490 -8.88 9.85 -17.71
C TRP A 490 -9.81 10.68 -18.63
N ALA A 491 -9.47 11.95 -18.89
CA ALA A 491 -10.23 12.82 -19.77
C ALA A 491 -10.28 12.25 -21.20
N MET A 492 -9.12 11.93 -21.79
CA MET A 492 -9.03 11.39 -23.16
C MET A 492 -9.78 10.06 -23.30
N THR A 493 -9.63 9.17 -22.31
CA THR A 493 -10.32 7.87 -22.33
C THR A 493 -11.83 7.98 -22.12
N SER A 494 -12.29 8.98 -21.37
CA SER A 494 -13.73 9.26 -21.21
C SER A 494 -14.35 9.79 -22.51
N GLU A 495 -13.56 10.45 -23.35
CA GLU A 495 -13.95 10.91 -24.70
C GLU A 495 -13.77 9.83 -25.77
N ILE A 496 -13.36 8.61 -25.38
CA ILE A 496 -13.10 7.46 -26.28
C ILE A 496 -11.88 7.71 -27.21
N ASP A 497 -11.10 8.77 -26.96
CA ASP A 497 -9.84 9.01 -27.67
C ASP A 497 -8.69 8.21 -27.01
N TYR A 498 -8.69 6.92 -27.32
CA TYR A 498 -7.66 6.00 -26.82
C TYR A 498 -6.27 6.33 -27.38
N ALA A 499 -6.18 6.83 -28.61
CA ALA A 499 -4.89 7.22 -29.19
C ALA A 499 -4.26 8.37 -28.41
N ALA A 500 -5.01 9.43 -28.10
CA ALA A 500 -4.53 10.59 -27.34
C ALA A 500 -4.26 10.25 -25.86
N ALA A 501 -4.89 9.22 -25.30
CA ALA A 501 -4.61 8.76 -23.94
C ALA A 501 -3.26 8.05 -23.79
N ALA A 502 -2.78 7.37 -24.84
CA ALA A 502 -1.61 6.49 -24.75
C ALA A 502 -0.30 7.18 -24.30
N PRO A 503 0.03 8.42 -24.72
CA PRO A 503 1.19 9.15 -24.23
C PRO A 503 1.17 9.40 -22.72
N TYR A 504 0.01 9.75 -22.14
CA TYR A 504 -0.15 9.94 -20.70
C TYR A 504 0.18 8.65 -19.94
N ALA A 505 -0.40 7.52 -20.38
CA ALA A 505 -0.13 6.22 -19.79
C ALA A 505 1.35 5.81 -19.90
N LEU A 506 1.98 6.04 -21.05
CA LEU A 506 3.40 5.73 -21.23
C LEU A 506 4.27 6.54 -20.26
N ILE A 507 4.04 7.85 -20.14
CA ILE A 507 4.81 8.71 -19.24
C ILE A 507 4.60 8.28 -17.77
N MET A 508 3.38 7.92 -17.38
CA MET A 508 3.10 7.39 -16.04
C MET A 508 3.87 6.10 -15.75
N ILE A 509 3.93 5.18 -16.72
CA ILE A 509 4.70 3.92 -16.60
C ILE A 509 6.19 4.24 -16.47
N LEU A 510 6.75 5.10 -17.34
CA LEU A 510 8.15 5.49 -17.31
C LEU A 510 8.54 6.15 -15.97
N LEU A 511 7.66 6.99 -15.42
CA LEU A 511 7.85 7.63 -14.12
C LEU A 511 7.78 6.63 -12.96
N SER A 512 6.99 5.57 -13.10
CA SER A 512 6.78 4.53 -12.07
C SER A 512 7.84 3.42 -12.06
N LEU A 513 8.52 3.18 -13.18
CA LEU A 513 9.52 2.10 -13.33
C LEU A 513 10.70 2.20 -12.34
N PRO A 514 11.39 3.35 -12.18
CA PRO A 514 12.52 3.47 -11.25
C PRO A 514 12.11 3.20 -9.80
N LEU A 515 10.91 3.64 -9.43
CA LEU A 515 10.34 3.52 -8.08
C LEU A 515 9.96 2.07 -7.76
N THR A 516 9.43 1.37 -8.76
CA THR A 516 9.17 -0.08 -8.69
C THR A 516 10.48 -0.87 -8.57
N GLY A 517 11.53 -0.45 -9.29
CA GLY A 517 12.88 -0.98 -9.13
C GLY A 517 13.45 -0.77 -7.73
N LEU A 518 13.23 0.40 -7.14
CA LEU A 518 13.64 0.73 -5.77
C LEU A 518 12.92 -0.15 -4.74
N LEU A 519 11.61 -0.37 -4.91
CA LEU A 519 10.82 -1.31 -4.10
C LEU A 519 11.41 -2.73 -4.14
N TYR A 520 11.74 -3.20 -5.34
CA TYR A 520 12.36 -4.52 -5.53
C TYR A 520 13.70 -4.63 -4.78
N HIS A 521 14.58 -3.63 -4.90
CA HIS A 521 15.88 -3.63 -4.23
C HIS A 521 15.75 -3.56 -2.70
N GLN A 522 14.80 -2.77 -2.19
CA GLN A 522 14.55 -2.70 -0.75
C GLN A 522 14.07 -4.02 -0.18
N SER A 523 13.19 -4.72 -0.89
CA SER A 523 12.72 -6.06 -0.49
C SER A 523 13.87 -7.07 -0.34
N LYS A 524 14.96 -6.89 -1.11
CA LYS A 524 16.17 -7.72 -1.00
C LYS A 524 17.05 -7.32 0.18
N ARG A 525 17.28 -6.01 0.38
CA ARG A 525 18.09 -5.51 1.50
C ARG A 525 17.52 -5.88 2.86
N THR A 526 16.19 -5.79 3.04
CA THR A 526 15.54 -6.25 4.29
C THR A 526 15.61 -7.77 4.50
N ALA A 527 16.01 -8.54 3.48
CA ALA A 527 16.22 -9.98 3.57
C ALA A 527 17.69 -10.35 3.81
N GLY A 528 18.59 -9.38 4.04
CA GLY A 528 20.01 -9.64 4.35
C GLY A 528 20.89 -9.93 3.14
N ARG A 529 20.54 -9.40 1.96
CA ARG A 529 21.35 -9.46 0.73
C ARG A 529 21.66 -8.07 0.19
#